data_AF-A0A7C2H704-F1
#
_entry.id   AF-A0A7C2H704-F1
#
_cell.length_a   1.000
_cell.length_b   1.000
_cell.length_c   1.000
_cell.angle_alpha   90.00
_cell.angle_beta   90.00
_cell.angle_gamma   90.00
#
_symmetry.space_group_name_H-M   'P 1'
#
loop_
_entity.id
_entity.type
_entity.pdbx_description
1 polymer ?
#
loop_
_entity_poly.entity_id
_entity_poly.type
_entity_poly.pdbx_seq_one_letter_code
_entity_poly.pdbx_strand_id
1 'polypeptide(L)'
;MCKLLRSTRGIVGIEAAIVLIAFIIIAAALSYVVINMGFYTTQKTRDAMASGLEESLNALQLDGAVTAKTDENGHIEWVVFPVKLSAGRAAMDLKNATLTLTVYLPNATLLNIYRGV
;
A
#
# COMPACT_ATOMS: atom_id res chain seq x y z
N MET A 1 19.08 -49.98 65.03
CA MET A 1 19.71 -49.10 64.03
C MET A 1 18.60 -48.45 63.20
N CYS A 2 18.25 -47.20 63.48
CA CYS A 2 17.09 -46.53 62.87
C CYS A 2 17.53 -45.78 61.61
N LYS A 3 17.06 -46.20 60.43
CA LYS A 3 17.34 -45.55 59.14
C LYS A 3 16.39 -44.35 58.98
N LEU A 4 16.92 -43.13 59.05
CA LEU A 4 16.19 -41.91 58.71
C LEU A 4 15.83 -41.95 57.21
N LEU A 5 14.55 -42.09 56.89
CA LEU A 5 14.05 -42.04 55.51
C LEU A 5 14.15 -40.61 54.98
N ARG A 6 15.18 -40.34 54.16
CA ARG A 6 15.37 -39.05 53.48
C ARG A 6 14.31 -38.91 52.38
N SER A 7 13.34 -38.03 52.60
CA SER A 7 12.26 -37.75 51.65
C SER A 7 12.69 -36.69 50.63
N THR A 8 13.16 -37.13 49.46
CA THR A 8 13.64 -36.27 48.36
C THR A 8 12.52 -35.77 47.43
N ARG A 9 11.26 -36.15 47.70
CA ARG A 9 10.13 -35.91 46.77
C ARG A 9 9.71 -34.43 46.65
N GLY A 10 9.97 -33.60 47.66
CA GLY A 10 9.62 -32.16 47.62
C GLY A 10 10.57 -31.29 46.77
N ILE A 11 11.79 -31.75 46.52
CA ILE A 11 12.84 -30.96 45.84
C ILE A 11 12.57 -30.80 44.34
N VAL A 12 12.04 -31.84 43.69
CA VAL A 12 11.76 -31.79 42.24
C VAL A 12 10.54 -30.90 41.94
N GLY A 13 9.59 -30.76 42.88
CA GLY A 13 8.39 -29.95 42.69
C GLY A 13 8.65 -28.44 42.69
N ILE A 14 9.57 -27.97 43.54
CA ILE A 14 9.94 -26.55 43.58
C ILE A 14 10.75 -26.14 42.34
N GLU A 15 11.63 -27.00 41.84
CA GLU A 15 12.35 -26.74 40.58
C GLU A 15 11.38 -26.65 39.40
N ALA A 16 10.41 -27.56 39.32
CA ALA A 16 9.38 -27.52 38.27
C ALA A 16 8.52 -26.24 38.35
N ALA A 17 8.20 -25.77 39.55
CA ALA A 17 7.42 -24.54 39.73
C ALA A 17 8.17 -23.29 39.27
N ILE A 18 9.48 -23.20 39.54
CA ILE A 18 10.30 -22.07 39.09
C ILE A 18 10.40 -22.06 37.55
N VAL A 19 10.58 -23.23 36.93
CA VAL A 19 10.59 -23.36 35.46
C VAL A 19 9.24 -22.96 34.86
N LEU A 20 8.13 -23.35 35.49
CA LEU A 20 6.78 -22.95 35.05
C LEU A 20 6.59 -21.43 35.05
N ILE A 21 7.01 -20.74 36.12
CA ILE A 21 6.90 -19.28 36.22
C ILE A 21 7.75 -18.61 35.13
N ALA A 22 8.98 -19.07 34.93
CA ALA A 22 9.85 -18.55 33.88
C ALA A 22 9.23 -18.72 32.48
N PHE A 23 8.62 -19.88 32.21
CA PHE A 23 7.97 -20.14 30.93
C PHE A 23 6.75 -19.23 30.68
N ILE A 24 5.94 -18.98 31.72
CA ILE A 24 4.78 -18.07 31.63
C ILE A 24 5.22 -16.63 31.35
N ILE A 25 6.30 -16.16 31.99
CA ILE A 25 6.82 -14.80 31.77
C ILE A 25 7.31 -14.64 30.32
N ILE A 26 8.03 -15.63 29.80
CA ILE A 26 8.50 -15.62 28.40
C ILE A 26 7.29 -15.62 27.45
N ALA A 27 6.29 -16.46 27.70
CA ALA A 27 5.07 -16.50 26.89
C ALA A 27 4.31 -15.16 26.89
N ALA A 28 4.21 -14.51 28.05
CA ALA A 28 3.57 -13.20 28.20
C ALA A 28 4.32 -12.10 27.43
N ALA A 29 5.66 -12.06 27.55
CA ALA A 29 6.48 -11.11 26.82
C ALA A 29 6.40 -11.31 25.29
N LEU A 30 6.42 -12.56 24.83
CA LEU A 30 6.25 -12.88 23.41
C LEU A 30 4.87 -12.48 22.89
N SER A 31 3.82 -12.74 23.67
CA SER A 31 2.44 -12.37 23.29
C SER A 31 2.27 -10.86 23.15
N TYR A 32 2.89 -10.07 24.05
CA TYR A 32 2.88 -8.62 23.95
C TYR A 32 3.51 -8.09 22.65
N VAL A 33 4.68 -8.63 22.29
CA VAL A 33 5.36 -8.25 21.04
C VAL A 33 4.53 -8.63 19.82
N VAL A 34 3.99 -9.86 19.80
CA VAL A 34 3.17 -10.36 18.69
C VAL A 34 1.90 -9.53 18.52
N ILE A 35 1.22 -9.14 19.60
CA ILE A 35 0.01 -8.30 19.52
C ILE A 35 0.32 -6.93 18.94
N ASN A 36 1.40 -6.28 19.40
CA ASN A 36 1.78 -4.96 18.89
C ASN A 36 2.19 -5.00 17.41
N MET A 37 2.99 -5.99 17.02
CA MET A 37 3.33 -6.20 15.60
C MET A 37 2.10 -6.61 14.78
N GLY A 38 1.17 -7.36 15.37
CA GLY A 38 -0.10 -7.72 14.76
C GLY A 38 -0.94 -6.49 14.44
N PHE A 39 -1.15 -5.60 15.41
CA PHE A 39 -1.87 -4.34 15.19
C PHE A 39 -1.17 -3.43 14.17
N TYR A 40 0.16 -3.33 14.22
CA TYR A 40 0.91 -2.58 13.21
C TYR A 40 0.72 -3.14 11.81
N THR A 41 0.78 -4.47 11.65
CA THR A 41 0.56 -5.13 10.36
C THR A 41 -0.87 -4.90 9.88
N THR A 42 -1.87 -5.00 10.75
CA THR A 42 -3.27 -4.71 10.38
C THR A 42 -3.47 -3.27 9.95
N GLN A 43 -2.85 -2.30 10.63
CA GLN A 43 -2.89 -0.88 10.24
C GLN A 43 -2.23 -0.69 8.87
N LYS A 44 -1.03 -1.24 8.68
CA LYS A 44 -0.32 -1.15 7.40
C LYS A 44 -1.09 -1.81 6.26
N THR A 45 -1.73 -2.95 6.51
CA THR A 45 -2.60 -3.62 5.55
C THR A 45 -3.82 -2.77 5.21
N ARG A 46 -4.44 -2.10 6.19
CA ARG A 46 -5.56 -1.17 5.93
C ARG A 46 -5.11 -0.01 5.05
N ASP A 47 -3.95 0.58 5.32
CA ASP A 47 -3.41 1.67 4.51
C ASP A 47 -3.09 1.22 3.08
N ALA A 48 -2.50 0.03 2.92
CA ALA A 48 -2.23 -0.55 1.62
C ALA A 48 -3.52 -0.91 0.85
N MET A 49 -4.54 -1.42 1.55
CA MET A 49 -5.86 -1.67 0.95
C MET A 49 -6.54 -0.38 0.52
N ALA A 50 -6.50 0.67 1.34
CA ALA A 50 -7.05 1.97 0.98
C ALA A 50 -6.33 2.57 -0.22
N SER A 51 -4.99 2.56 -0.22
CA SER A 51 -4.18 3.07 -1.33
C SER A 51 -4.40 2.25 -2.61
N GLY A 52 -4.48 0.92 -2.51
CA GLY A 52 -4.75 0.04 -3.65
C GLY A 52 -6.17 0.19 -4.19
N LEU A 53 -7.15 0.46 -3.32
CA LEU A 53 -8.50 0.81 -3.74
C LEU A 53 -8.51 2.17 -4.43
N GLU A 54 -7.83 3.18 -3.89
CA GLU A 54 -7.71 4.49 -4.53
C GLU A 54 -7.04 4.38 -5.92
N GLU A 55 -5.94 3.64 -6.03
CA GLU A 55 -5.21 3.43 -7.28
C GLU A 55 -6.02 2.62 -8.31
N SER A 56 -6.64 1.50 -7.90
CA SER A 56 -7.49 0.70 -8.79
C SER A 56 -8.72 1.47 -9.22
N LEU A 57 -9.26 2.28 -8.32
CA LEU A 57 -10.34 3.14 -8.70
C LEU A 57 -9.81 4.14 -9.71
N ASN A 58 -8.63 4.76 -9.58
CA ASN A 58 -8.02 5.85 -10.39
C ASN A 58 -7.83 5.66 -11.92
N ALA A 59 -8.80 5.12 -12.64
CA ALA A 59 -8.88 5.20 -14.11
C ALA A 59 -9.34 6.58 -14.63
N LEU A 60 -8.56 7.23 -15.49
CA LEU A 60 -9.05 8.37 -16.28
C LEU A 60 -9.85 7.84 -17.47
N GLN A 61 -11.01 8.42 -17.74
CA GLN A 61 -11.82 8.07 -18.90
C GLN A 61 -11.94 9.27 -19.83
N LEU A 62 -11.84 9.04 -21.14
CA LEU A 62 -12.15 10.05 -22.14
C LEU A 62 -13.65 10.37 -22.07
N ASP A 63 -13.98 11.66 -21.98
CA ASP A 63 -15.36 12.14 -21.89
C ASP A 63 -15.78 12.83 -23.20
N GLY A 64 -16.35 12.07 -24.11
CA GLY A 64 -16.81 12.58 -25.40
C GLY A 64 -15.73 12.53 -26.48
N ALA A 65 -15.77 13.50 -27.41
CA ALA A 65 -14.95 13.51 -28.60
C ALA A 65 -13.67 14.34 -28.40
N VAL A 66 -12.55 13.83 -28.93
CA VAL A 66 -11.31 14.59 -29.04
C VAL A 66 -11.47 15.60 -30.17
N THR A 67 -11.27 16.87 -29.88
CA THR A 67 -11.39 17.96 -30.87
C THR A 67 -10.03 18.54 -31.14
N ALA A 68 -9.70 18.71 -32.43
CA ALA A 68 -8.49 19.37 -32.87
C ALA A 68 -8.86 20.60 -33.71
N LYS A 69 -8.15 21.71 -33.51
CA LYS A 69 -8.26 22.88 -34.38
C LYS A 69 -7.06 22.91 -35.32
N THR A 70 -7.35 23.13 -36.58
CA THR A 70 -6.37 23.18 -37.68
C THR A 70 -6.27 24.63 -38.18
N ASP A 71 -5.05 25.05 -38.52
CA ASP A 71 -4.76 26.33 -39.16
C ASP A 71 -5.11 26.31 -40.67
N GLU A 72 -5.10 27.47 -41.34
CA GLU A 72 -5.40 27.63 -42.77
C GLU A 72 -4.51 26.74 -43.66
N ASN A 73 -3.31 26.38 -43.17
CA ASN A 73 -2.34 25.52 -43.86
C ASN A 73 -2.54 24.01 -43.61
N GLY A 74 -3.59 23.59 -42.89
CA GLY A 74 -3.86 22.18 -42.63
C GLY A 74 -3.06 21.55 -41.49
N HIS A 75 -2.33 22.35 -40.70
CA HIS A 75 -1.57 21.90 -39.53
C HIS A 75 -2.42 21.96 -38.25
N ILE A 76 -2.28 20.97 -37.37
CA ILE A 76 -2.99 20.92 -36.09
C ILE A 76 -2.32 21.88 -35.09
N GLU A 77 -3.05 22.88 -34.63
CA GLU A 77 -2.54 23.93 -33.72
C GLU A 77 -2.81 23.58 -32.25
N TRP A 78 -4.00 23.06 -31.94
CA TRP A 78 -4.34 22.57 -30.59
C TRP A 78 -5.22 21.33 -30.66
N VAL A 79 -5.00 20.41 -29.71
CA VAL A 79 -5.83 19.22 -29.50
C VAL A 79 -6.35 19.25 -28.07
N VAL A 80 -7.66 19.06 -27.91
CA VAL A 80 -8.34 19.06 -26.62
C VAL A 80 -8.86 17.65 -26.34
N PHE A 81 -8.38 17.07 -25.23
CA PHE A 81 -8.82 15.79 -24.71
C PHE A 81 -9.72 16.03 -23.50
N PRO A 82 -11.05 15.97 -23.64
CA PRO A 82 -11.93 16.01 -22.48
C PRO A 82 -11.78 14.70 -21.71
N VAL A 83 -11.38 14.78 -20.45
CA VAL A 83 -11.22 13.62 -19.57
C VAL A 83 -12.08 13.80 -18.33
N LYS A 84 -12.76 12.73 -17.93
CA LYS A 84 -13.50 12.66 -16.67
C LYS A 84 -12.85 11.65 -15.74
N LEU A 85 -13.01 11.91 -14.45
CA LEU A 85 -12.77 10.91 -13.42
C LEU A 85 -13.93 9.90 -13.44
N SER A 86 -13.65 8.62 -13.18
CA SER A 86 -14.73 7.66 -12.98
C SER A 86 -15.58 8.09 -11.78
N ALA A 87 -16.86 7.70 -11.79
CA ALA A 87 -17.84 8.11 -10.79
C ALA A 87 -17.38 7.71 -9.38
N GLY A 88 -17.48 8.66 -8.43
CA GLY A 88 -17.23 8.41 -6.99
C GLY A 88 -15.82 8.69 -6.47
N ARG A 89 -15.03 9.58 -7.10
CA ARG A 89 -13.62 9.81 -6.74
C ARG A 89 -13.26 11.19 -6.16
N ALA A 90 -12.10 11.20 -5.51
CA ALA A 90 -11.34 12.39 -5.12
C ALA A 90 -10.70 13.09 -6.34
N ALA A 91 -10.40 14.39 -6.19
CA ALA A 91 -9.76 15.21 -7.21
C ALA A 91 -8.34 14.70 -7.54
N MET A 92 -8.02 14.60 -8.83
CA MET A 92 -6.69 14.23 -9.32
C MET A 92 -5.88 15.48 -9.66
N ASP A 93 -4.61 15.53 -9.26
CA ASP A 93 -3.70 16.62 -9.61
C ASP A 93 -3.16 16.46 -11.03
N LEU A 94 -3.60 17.34 -11.95
CA LEU A 94 -3.24 17.32 -13.37
C LEU A 94 -2.02 18.22 -13.69
N LYS A 95 -1.13 18.44 -12.73
CA LYS A 95 0.11 19.19 -12.96
C LYS A 95 1.01 18.49 -13.99
N ASN A 96 1.82 19.31 -14.66
CA ASN A 96 2.78 18.91 -15.70
C ASN A 96 3.87 17.91 -15.23
N ALA A 97 3.98 17.65 -13.91
CA ALA A 97 4.93 16.69 -13.35
C ALA A 97 4.34 15.28 -13.15
N THR A 98 3.02 15.16 -13.07
CA THR A 98 2.31 13.90 -12.76
C THR A 98 1.61 13.30 -13.97
N LEU A 99 1.32 14.10 -14.99
CA LEU A 99 0.76 13.63 -16.25
C LEU A 99 1.79 13.78 -17.38
N THR A 100 1.76 12.86 -18.33
CA THR A 100 2.58 12.91 -19.54
C THR A 100 1.72 12.54 -20.73
N LEU A 101 1.70 13.42 -21.73
CA LEU A 101 1.04 13.19 -23.00
C LEU A 101 2.08 12.76 -24.03
N THR A 102 1.90 11.58 -24.61
CA THR A 102 2.79 11.02 -25.64
C THR A 102 1.98 10.74 -26.89
N VAL A 103 2.46 11.23 -28.04
CA VAL A 103 1.82 10.99 -29.33
C VAL A 103 2.71 10.08 -30.17
N TYR A 104 2.10 9.01 -30.66
CA TYR A 104 2.73 8.07 -31.58
C TYR A 104 2.32 8.43 -33.01
N LEU A 105 3.26 8.95 -33.80
CA LEU A 105 3.09 9.12 -35.24
C LEU A 105 3.82 7.99 -35.97
N PRO A 106 3.43 7.68 -37.22
CA PRO A 106 4.09 6.65 -38.03
C PRO A 106 5.59 6.88 -38.24
N ASN A 107 6.06 8.12 -38.11
CA ASN A 107 7.43 8.53 -38.45
C ASN A 107 8.20 9.12 -37.25
N ALA A 108 7.56 9.33 -36.10
CA ALA A 108 8.19 9.89 -34.90
C ALA A 108 7.33 9.64 -33.65
N THR A 109 7.98 9.51 -32.50
CA THR A 109 7.32 9.50 -31.19
C THR A 109 7.66 10.78 -30.45
N LEU A 110 6.64 11.56 -30.11
CA LEU A 110 6.80 12.80 -29.37
C LEU A 110 6.45 12.54 -27.91
N LEU A 111 7.45 12.61 -27.04
CA LEU A 111 7.31 12.39 -25.61
C LEU A 111 7.02 13.72 -24.91
N ASN A 112 6.05 13.71 -24.01
CA ASN A 112 5.72 14.82 -23.11
C ASN A 112 5.39 16.15 -23.81
N ILE A 113 4.37 16.14 -24.67
CA ILE A 113 3.95 17.29 -25.49
C ILE A 113 3.08 18.32 -24.74
N TYR A 114 3.38 18.63 -23.48
CA TYR A 114 2.58 19.57 -22.68
C TYR A 114 2.67 21.04 -23.14
N ARG A 115 3.74 21.41 -23.85
CA ARG A 115 3.97 22.77 -24.37
C ARG A 115 4.05 22.85 -25.90
N GLY A 116 3.55 21.82 -26.60
CA GLY A 116 3.74 21.69 -28.04
C GLY A 116 5.17 21.28 -28.41
N VAL A 117 5.39 21.08 -29.70
CA VAL A 117 6.71 20.87 -30.32
C VAL A 117 6.98 21.98 -31.31
#